data_AF-A0A3D4TTJ3-F1
#
_entry.id   AF-A0A3D4TTJ3-F1
#
_cell.length_a   1.000
_cell.length_b   1.000
_cell.length_c   1.000
_cell.angle_alpha   90.00
_cell.angle_beta   90.00
_cell.angle_gamma   90.00
#
_symmetry.space_group_name_H-M   'P 1'
#
loop_
_entity.id
_entity.type
_entity.pdbx_description
1 polymer ?
#
loop_
_entity_poly.entity_id
_entity_poly.type
_entity_poly.pdbx_seq_one_letter_code
_entity_poly.pdbx_strand_id
1 'polypeptide(L)' 'MSASADSSRLPLQQVWPDALMARYREAGHWRGETFPAFLRERAERFADDIAVVAGDVRLSYAQLWHEAGRIGAGLLA' A
#
# COMPACT_ATOMS: atom_id res chain seq x y z
N MET A 1 -31.09 -14.56 27.24
CA MET A 1 -30.82 -13.41 26.36
C MET A 1 -29.56 -13.74 25.55
N SER A 2 -29.71 -14.48 24.44
CA SER A 2 -28.59 -14.72 23.54
C SER A 2 -28.45 -13.52 22.62
N ALA A 3 -27.34 -12.79 22.74
CA ALA A 3 -26.93 -11.86 21.72
C ALA A 3 -26.53 -12.69 20.50
N SER A 4 -27.37 -12.69 19.46
CA SER A 4 -26.98 -13.16 18.14
C SER A 4 -25.84 -12.27 17.66
N ALA A 5 -24.62 -12.80 17.70
CA ALA A 5 -23.49 -12.18 17.02
C ALA A 5 -23.80 -12.18 15.52
N ASP A 6 -23.87 -10.97 14.96
CA ASP A 6 -23.99 -10.72 13.53
C ASP A 6 -22.92 -11.53 12.78
N SER A 7 -23.34 -12.62 12.15
CA SER A 7 -22.47 -13.61 11.49
C SER A 7 -21.95 -13.12 10.12
N SER A 8 -22.02 -11.82 9.83
CA SER A 8 -21.79 -11.28 8.50
C SER A 8 -20.33 -10.93 8.16
N ARG A 9 -19.37 -11.02 9.10
CA ARG A 9 -17.94 -10.87 8.80
C ARG A 9 -17.12 -11.91 9.54
N LEU A 10 -16.62 -12.91 8.81
CA LEU A 10 -15.50 -13.73 9.30
C LEU A 10 -14.36 -12.77 9.69
N PRO A 11 -13.69 -12.98 10.83
CA PRO A 11 -12.52 -12.19 11.16
C PRO A 11 -11.49 -12.43 10.05
N LEU A 12 -11.11 -11.37 9.34
CA LEU A 12 -10.06 -11.44 8.32
C LEU A 12 -8.72 -11.64 9.05
N GLN A 13 -8.38 -12.90 9.31
CA GLN A 13 -7.10 -13.29 9.85
C GLN A 13 -6.23 -13.87 8.75
N GLN A 14 -5.36 -13.02 8.18
CA GLN A 14 -4.32 -13.46 7.26
C GLN A 14 -3.00 -13.65 8.03
N VAL A 15 -2.90 -14.78 8.72
CA VAL A 15 -1.69 -15.17 9.47
C VAL A 15 -0.97 -16.31 8.76
N TRP A 16 0.35 -16.19 8.66
CA TRP A 16 1.21 -17.26 8.16
C TRP A 16 1.89 -17.97 9.33
N PRO A 17 2.15 -19.29 9.25
CA PRO A 17 2.98 -19.99 10.23
C PRO A 17 4.33 -19.30 10.44
N ASP A 18 4.82 -19.29 11.69
CA ASP A 18 6.05 -18.59 12.08
C ASP A 18 7.26 -18.98 11.22
N ALA A 19 7.40 -20.27 10.91
CA ALA A 19 8.48 -20.78 10.06
C ALA A 19 8.45 -20.18 8.64
N LEU A 20 7.26 -19.94 8.07
CA LEU A 20 7.12 -19.28 6.77
C LEU A 20 7.42 -17.79 6.87
N MET A 21 6.96 -17.12 7.93
CA MET A 21 7.28 -15.72 8.17
C MET A 21 8.79 -15.50 8.29
N ALA A 22 9.49 -16.35 9.06
CA ALA A 22 10.94 -16.31 9.22
C ALA A 22 11.63 -16.49 7.87
N ARG A 23 11.27 -17.54 7.11
CA ARG A 23 11.85 -17.81 5.78
C ARG A 23 11.71 -16.62 4.83
N TYR A 24 10.53 -16.01 4.74
CA TYR A 24 10.31 -14.90 3.81
C TYR A 24 11.00 -13.60 4.25
N ARG A 25 11.14 -13.37 5.55
CA ARG A 25 11.87 -12.21 6.10
C ARG A 25 13.38 -12.36 5.93
N GLU A 26 13.94 -13.52 6.27
CA GLU A 26 15.35 -13.84 6.11
C GLU A 26 15.80 -13.78 4.65
N ALA A 27 14.96 -14.26 3.73
CA ALA A 27 15.20 -14.16 2.29
C ALA A 27 14.99 -12.75 1.71
N GLY A 28 14.59 -11.76 2.53
CA GLY A 28 14.37 -10.37 2.10
C GLY A 28 13.13 -10.15 1.24
N HIS A 29 12.27 -11.16 1.06
CA HIS A 29 11.03 -11.04 0.31
C HIS A 29 10.02 -10.13 1.03
N TRP A 30 9.94 -10.25 2.36
CA TRP A 30 9.05 -9.43 3.19
C TRP A 30 9.84 -8.42 3.99
N ARG A 31 9.90 -7.18 3.47
CA ARG A 31 10.71 -6.09 4.03
C ARG A 31 9.98 -5.22 5.06
N GLY A 32 8.69 -5.49 5.32
CA GLY A 32 7.86 -4.64 6.18
C GLY A 32 7.50 -3.27 5.59
N GLU A 33 7.86 -3.02 4.33
CA GLU A 33 7.51 -1.80 3.60
C GLU A 33 6.03 -1.84 3.16
N THR A 34 5.30 -0.76 3.39
CA THR A 34 3.93 -0.60 2.88
C THR A 34 3.95 0.00 1.47
N PHE A 35 2.93 -0.27 0.65
CA PHE A 35 2.84 0.31 -0.69
C PHE A 35 2.88 1.86 -0.71
N PRO A 36 2.21 2.59 0.21
CA PRO A 36 2.33 4.05 0.25
C PRO A 36 3.73 4.52 0.66
N ALA A 37 4.37 3.84 1.62
CA ALA A 37 5.76 4.15 2.00
C ALA A 37 6.71 3.90 0.82
N PHE A 38 6.44 2.83 0.05
CA PHE A 38 7.17 2.55 -1.16
C PHE A 38 7.09 3.73 -2.13
N LEU A 39 5.88 4.15 -2.50
CA LEU A 39 5.72 5.26 -3.45
C LEU A 39 6.35 6.58 -2.95
N ARG A 40 6.18 6.90 -1.67
CA ARG A 40 6.74 8.12 -1.07
C ARG A 40 8.26 8.20 -1.18
N GLU A 41 8.99 7.12 -0.88
CA GLU A 41 10.46 7.12 -0.99
C GLU A 41 10.92 7.46 -2.43
N ARG A 42 10.20 6.98 -3.44
CA ARG A 42 10.56 7.22 -4.85
C ARG A 42 10.18 8.64 -5.26
N ALA A 43 9.07 9.17 -4.74
CA ALA A 43 8.70 10.57 -4.91
C ALA A 43 9.71 11.54 -4.29
N GLU A 44 10.37 11.17 -3.20
CA GLU A 44 11.45 11.96 -2.60
C GLU A 44 12.76 11.83 -3.39
N ARG A 45 13.11 10.60 -3.81
CA ARG A 45 14.39 10.30 -4.47
C ARG A 45 14.45 10.69 -5.94
N PHE A 46 13.34 10.56 -6.65
CA PHE A 46 13.23 10.70 -8.11
C PHE A 46 12.14 11.72 -8.48
N ALA A 47 11.99 12.77 -7.67
CA ALA A 47 10.87 13.71 -7.70
C ALA A 47 10.50 14.21 -9.10
N ASP A 48 11.53 14.55 -9.90
CA ASP A 48 11.39 15.14 -11.23
C ASP A 48 11.36 14.10 -12.37
N ASP A 49 11.72 12.84 -12.09
CA ASP A 49 11.69 11.77 -13.09
C ASP A 49 10.24 11.39 -13.41
N ILE A 50 9.98 11.08 -14.69
CA ILE A 50 8.64 10.66 -15.14
C ILE A 50 8.35 9.24 -14.67
N ALA A 51 7.29 9.09 -13.86
CA ALA A 51 6.82 7.82 -13.32
C ALA A 51 5.74 7.17 -14.19
N VAL A 52 4.85 7.98 -14.79
CA VAL A 52 3.70 7.50 -15.58
C VAL A 52 3.59 8.30 -16.88
N VAL A 53 3.37 7.58 -17.97
CA VAL A 53 3.00 8.14 -19.28
C VAL A 53 1.71 7.48 -19.74
N ALA A 54 0.69 8.28 -20.02
CA ALA A 54 -0.61 7.82 -20.51
C ALA A 54 -1.18 8.82 -21.52
N GLY A 55 -0.99 8.55 -22.82
CA GLY A 55 -1.29 9.52 -23.87
C GLY A 55 -0.47 10.79 -23.69
N ASP A 56 -1.14 11.94 -23.61
CA ASP A 56 -0.50 13.24 -23.36
C ASP A 56 -0.15 13.46 -21.88
N VAL A 57 -0.68 12.63 -20.98
CA VAL A 57 -0.40 12.74 -19.55
C VAL A 57 1.00 12.22 -19.25
N ARG A 58 1.78 13.06 -18.58
CA ARG A 58 3.07 12.73 -17.98
C ARG A 58 3.03 13.14 -16.53
N LEU A 59 3.24 12.19 -15.62
CA LEU A 59 3.35 12.46 -14.19
C LEU A 59 4.76 12.15 -13.73
N SER A 60 5.41 13.11 -13.08
CA SER A 60 6.62 12.84 -12.30
C SER A 60 6.29 12.02 -11.05
N TYR A 61 7.29 11.42 -10.41
CA TYR A 61 7.06 10.70 -9.15
C TYR A 61 6.45 11.61 -8.06
N ALA A 62 6.88 12.87 -7.97
CA ALA A 62 6.30 13.83 -7.03
C ALA A 62 4.81 14.13 -7.34
N GLN A 63 4.47 14.31 -8.61
CA GLN A 63 3.08 14.54 -9.04
C GLN A 63 2.21 13.30 -8.80
N LEU A 64 2.72 12.11 -9.09
CA LEU A 64 2.01 10.86 -8.82
C LEU A 64 1.69 10.70 -7.32
N TRP A 65 2.66 10.98 -6.44
CA TRP A 65 2.46 10.96 -5.00
C TRP A 65 1.39 11.96 -4.54
N HIS A 66 1.44 13.19 -5.06
CA HIS A 66 0.45 14.22 -4.75
C HIS A 66 -0.96 13.78 -5.17
N GLU A 67 -1.14 13.30 -6.39
CA GLU A 67 -2.45 12.88 -6.90
C GLU A 67 -3.01 11.67 -6.15
N ALA A 68 -2.16 10.68 -5.84
CA ALA A 68 -2.55 9.54 -5.02
C ALA A 68 -3.01 9.99 -3.62
N GLY A 69 -2.28 10.93 -3.00
CA GLY A 69 -2.65 11.52 -1.71
C GLY A 69 -3.97 12.29 -1.77
N ARG A 70 -4.17 13.12 -2.80
CA ARG A 70 -5.39 13.91 -3.02
C ARG A 70 -6.62 13.00 -3.17
N ILE A 71 -6.51 11.94 -3.98
CA ILE A 71 -7.60 10.95 -4.15
C ILE A 71 -7.85 10.20 -2.85
N GLY A 72 -6.80 9.70 -2.19
CA GLY A 72 -6.92 8.95 -0.94
C GLY A 72 -7.60 9.76 0.17
N ALA A 73 -7.24 11.03 0.32
CA ALA A 73 -7.89 11.93 1.27
C ALA A 73 -9.37 12.15 0.93
N GLY A 74 -9.72 12.25 -0.36
CA GLY A 74 -11.09 12.42 -0.81
C GLY A 74 -12.00 11.21 -0.57
N LEU A 75 -11.45 10.00 -0.47
CA LEU A 75 -12.22 8.77 -0.18
C LEU A 75 -12.54 8.58 1.31
N LEU A 76 -11.96 9.40 2.19
CA LEU A 76 -12.26 9.39 3.63
C LEU A 76 -13.42 10.32 4.02
N ALA A 77 -13.85 11.20 3.10
CA ALA A 77 -14.95 12.14 3.29
C ALA A 77 -16.31 11.50 2.99
#